data_AF-A0A0D7DZV3-F1
#
_entry.id   AF-A0A0D7DZV3-F1
#
_cell.length_a   1.000
_cell.length_b   1.000
_cell.length_c   1.000
_cell.angle_alpha   90.00
_cell.angle_beta   90.00
_cell.angle_gamma   90.00
#
_symmetry.space_group_name_H-M   'P 1'
#
loop_
_entity.id
_entity.type
_entity.pdbx_description
1 polymer ?
#
loop_
_entity_poly.entity_id
_entity_poly.type
_entity_poly.pdbx_seq_one_letter_code
_entity_poly.pdbx_strand_id
1 'polypeptide(L)' 'MSQTLDEFVAEVRSDLEGFVAEYQAQHAKDPERYPLVLGDDNAGLWLEFFVEYMTRASA' A
#
# COMPACT_ATOMS: atom_id res chain seq x y z
N MET A 1 0.10 -25.10 3.13
CA MET A 1 1.51 -24.91 2.73
C MET A 1 2.23 -24.28 3.91
N SER A 2 3.44 -24.72 4.25
CA SER A 2 4.26 -24.09 5.27
C SER A 2 5.14 -23.03 4.61
N GLN A 3 5.09 -21.81 5.10
CA GLN A 3 5.93 -20.70 4.66
C GLN A 3 6.86 -20.31 5.82
N THR A 4 8.10 -19.96 5.51
CA THR A 4 9.05 -19.39 6.47
C THR A 4 8.74 -17.91 6.72
N LEU A 5 9.24 -17.36 7.83
CA LEU A 5 9.09 -15.93 8.09
C LEU A 5 9.75 -15.07 6.99
N ASP A 6 10.89 -15.52 6.44
CA ASP A 6 11.60 -14.79 5.39
C ASP A 6 10.80 -14.72 4.08
N GLU A 7 10.15 -15.83 3.70
CA GLU A 7 9.26 -15.87 2.53
C GLU A 7 8.05 -14.95 2.72
N PHE A 8 7.44 -14.94 3.92
CA PHE A 8 6.34 -14.03 4.23
C PHE A 8 6.77 -12.56 4.14
N VAL A 9 7.93 -12.23 4.71
CA VAL A 9 8.49 -10.87 4.68
C VAL A 9 8.81 -10.45 3.24
N ALA A 10 9.31 -11.36 2.41
CA ALA A 10 9.59 -11.08 1.00
C ALA A 10 8.31 -10.77 0.22
N GLU A 11 7.23 -11.53 0.45
CA GLU A 11 5.92 -11.29 -0.17
C GLU A 11 5.35 -9.92 0.23
N VAL A 12 5.26 -9.63 1.53
CA VAL A 12 4.74 -8.35 2.03
C VAL A 12 5.56 -7.17 1.51
N ARG A 13 6.87 -7.33 1.34
CA ARG A 13 7.72 -6.30 0.73
C ARG A 13 7.36 -6.05 -0.73
N SER A 14 7.20 -7.13 -1.51
CA SER A 14 6.79 -7.02 -2.91
C SER A 14 5.42 -6.33 -3.03
N ASP A 15 4.49 -6.65 -2.15
CA ASP A 15 3.16 -6.02 -2.10
C ASP A 15 3.24 -4.52 -1.78
N LEU A 16 4.09 -4.14 -0.82
CA LEU A 16 4.35 -2.75 -0.47
C LEU A 16 4.96 -1.98 -1.65
N GLU A 17 5.89 -2.58 -2.40
CA GLU A 17 6.48 -1.98 -3.60
C GLU A 17 5.41 -1.74 -4.68
N GLY A 18 4.51 -2.70 -4.88
CA GLY A 18 3.37 -2.56 -5.79
C GLY A 18 2.41 -1.44 -5.37
N PHE A 19 2.07 -1.39 -4.08
CA PHE A 19 1.25 -0.32 -3.50
C PHE A 19 1.87 1.06 -3.74
N VAL A 20 3.17 1.23 -3.46
CA VAL A 20 3.87 2.51 -3.66
C VAL A 20 3.84 2.94 -5.12
N ALA A 21 4.15 2.02 -6.05
CA ALA A 21 4.17 2.32 -7.48
C ALA A 21 2.78 2.74 -7.98
N GLU A 22 1.73 2.04 -7.56
CA GLU A 22 0.36 2.37 -7.94
C GLU A 22 -0.09 3.71 -7.32
N TYR A 23 0.15 3.91 -6.03
CA TYR A 23 -0.24 5.12 -5.33
C TYR A 23 0.45 6.36 -5.92
N GLN A 24 1.73 6.26 -6.29
CA GLN A 24 2.46 7.31 -7.00
C GLN A 24 1.87 7.60 -8.39
N ALA A 25 1.47 6.55 -9.13
CA ALA A 25 0.83 6.72 -10.42
C ALA A 25 -0.55 7.39 -10.32
N GLN A 26 -1.28 7.15 -9.23
CA GLN A 26 -2.55 7.83 -8.95
C GLN A 26 -2.32 9.28 -8.47
N HIS A 27 -1.32 9.52 -7.62
CA HIS A 27 -0.90 10.85 -7.21
C HIS A 27 -0.56 11.73 -8.43
N ALA A 28 0.14 11.18 -9.43
CA ALA A 28 0.45 11.92 -10.66
C ALA A 28 -0.80 12.35 -11.46
N LYS A 29 -1.95 11.70 -11.27
CA LYS A 29 -3.22 12.01 -11.94
C LYS A 29 -4.12 12.91 -11.08
N ASP A 30 -4.16 12.66 -9.79
CA ASP A 30 -5.02 13.37 -8.83
C ASP A 30 -4.28 13.52 -7.47
N PRO A 31 -3.42 14.56 -7.34
CA PRO A 31 -2.62 14.78 -6.14
C PRO A 31 -3.43 15.07 -4.88
N GLU A 32 -4.61 15.67 -5.02
CA GLU A 32 -5.48 16.03 -3.89
C GLU A 32 -6.10 14.78 -3.27
N ARG A 33 -6.52 13.83 -4.12
CA ARG A 33 -7.08 12.56 -3.66
C ARG A 33 -6.05 11.56 -3.17
N TYR A 34 -4.83 11.62 -3.71
CA TYR A 34 -3.73 10.70 -3.35
C TYR A 34 -2.54 11.47 -2.79
N PRO A 35 -2.64 12.07 -1.60
CA PRO A 35 -1.56 12.86 -1.03
C PRO A 35 -0.37 11.98 -0.65
N LEU A 36 0.86 12.46 -0.89
CA LEU A 36 2.09 11.78 -0.47
C LEU A 36 2.47 12.09 0.99
N VAL A 37 1.76 13.01 1.63
CA VAL A 37 1.94 13.39 3.03
C VAL A 37 0.57 13.42 3.68
N LEU A 38 0.41 12.66 4.76
CA LEU A 38 -0.79 12.69 5.58
C LEU A 38 -0.53 13.60 6.79
N GLY A 39 -1.52 14.40 7.16
CA GLY A 39 -1.46 15.20 8.39
C GLY A 39 -1.45 14.32 9.65
N ASP A 40 -1.06 14.88 10.78
CA ASP A 40 -0.93 14.13 12.05
C ASP A 40 -2.26 13.49 12.51
N ASP A 41 -3.39 14.10 12.16
CA ASP A 41 -4.73 13.57 12.46
C ASP A 41 -5.10 12.31 11.65
N ASN A 42 -4.31 11.97 10.63
CA ASN A 42 -4.52 10.85 9.71
C ASN A 42 -3.61 9.66 10.01
N ALA A 43 -3.10 9.56 11.25
CA ALA A 43 -2.29 8.44 11.68
C ALA A 43 -3.02 7.10 11.46
N GLY A 44 -2.34 6.15 10.81
CA GLY A 44 -2.90 4.83 10.51
C GLY A 44 -3.51 4.68 9.11
N LEU A 45 -3.88 5.77 8.43
CA LEU A 45 -4.48 5.69 7.09
C LEU A 45 -3.57 5.04 6.05
N TRP A 46 -2.24 5.14 6.19
CA TRP A 46 -1.32 4.43 5.29
C TRP A 46 -1.54 2.91 5.31
N LEU A 47 -1.83 2.35 6.48
CA LEU A 47 -2.14 0.93 6.60
C LEU A 47 -3.50 0.61 5.99
N GLU A 48 -4.51 1.47 6.19
CA GLU A 48 -5.83 1.31 5.59
C GLU A 48 -5.76 1.32 4.05
N PHE A 49 -4.99 2.25 3.47
CA PHE A 49 -4.78 2.32 2.02
C PHE A 49 -4.05 1.09 1.48
N PHE A 50 -3.05 0.59 2.22
CA PHE A 50 -2.37 -0.63 1.84
C PHE A 50 -3.30 -1.85 1.88
N VAL A 51 -4.13 -1.98 2.92
CA VAL A 51 -5.14 -3.07 3.02
C VAL A 51 -6.19 -2.96 1.91
N GLU A 52 -6.65 -1.75 1.57
CA GLU A 52 -7.55 -1.55 0.44
C GLU A 52 -6.92 -2.01 -0.88
N TYR A 53 -5.66 -1.63 -1.13
CA TYR A 53 -4.90 -2.07 -2.29
C TYR A 53 -4.84 -3.60 -2.40
N MET A 54 -4.50 -4.27 -1.28
CA MET A 54 -4.41 -5.74 -1.23
C MET A 54 -5.76 -6.43 -1.48
N THR A 55 -6.83 -5.91 -0.89
CA THR A 55 -8.18 -6.49 -1.04
C THR A 55 -8.77 -6.24 -2.42
N ARG A 56 -8.42 -5.13 -3.09
CA ARG A 56 -8.81 -4.87 -4.48
C ARG A 56 -8.09 -5.76 -5.49
N ALA A 57 -6.82 -6.04 -5.29
CA ALA A 57 -6.06 -6.95 -6.17
C ALA A 57 -6.55 -8.41 -6.10
N SER A 58 -7.29 -8.74 -5.04
CA SER A 58 -7.86 -10.07 -4.80
C SER A 58 -9.26 -10.27 -5.42
N ALA A 59 -9.83 -9.23 -6.06
CA ALA A 59 -11.19 -9.19 -6.60
C ALA A 59 -11.26 -9.36 -8.13
#